data_AF-A0A842W631-F1
#
_entry.id   AF-A0A842W631-F1
#
_cell.length_a   1.000
_cell.length_b   1.000
_cell.length_c   1.000
_cell.angle_alpha   90.00
_cell.angle_beta   90.00
_cell.angle_gamma   90.00
#
_symmetry.space_group_name_H-M   'P 1'
#
loop_
_entity.id
_entity.type
_entity.pdbx_description
1 polymer ?
#
loop_
_entity_poly.entity_id
_entity_poly.type
_entity_poly.pdbx_seq_one_letter_code
_entity_poly.pdbx_strand_id
1 'polypeptide(L)'
;MDNEIQVIRQTDITPCGHDQMLDIIQQNLTKVKADTSNFNKRQSAFMDNMLTVTQMTPLRRARQCLSEIERSMMALRTSYFKMKKEKVKIKNIKKKIQLLEKNNDGDDDLNIEMAQIKLEEKEANLEHSQGYISGAIRKVTQLIEQYNSILEKAGVEEFTEEAFEKEEEEYHIKTALIQAICAARARGGVIDEGNHIYLQQIGLNGATVQRDLNELFRLEQQLLEQGKAPTNELVMEFLEKAYRGYKGCSERFAQWKGLEGTYRPVALVDQAKKLITKAEEESDGR
;
A
#
# COMPACT_ATOMS: atom_id res chain seq x y z
N MET A 1 -23.33 18.10 -13.96
CA MET A 1 -22.88 18.91 -12.81
C MET A 1 -23.02 20.44 -12.96
N ASP A 2 -22.46 21.16 -13.95
CA ASP A 2 -22.91 22.56 -14.17
C ASP A 2 -24.42 22.61 -14.46
N ASN A 3 -24.89 21.59 -15.19
CA ASN A 3 -26.31 21.31 -15.39
C ASN A 3 -27.05 20.97 -14.08
N GLU A 4 -26.41 20.36 -13.07
CA GLU A 4 -27.08 19.96 -11.82
C GLU A 4 -27.34 21.15 -10.89
N ILE A 5 -26.41 22.12 -10.81
CA ILE A 5 -26.67 23.36 -10.06
C ILE A 5 -27.76 24.18 -10.75
N GLN A 6 -27.80 24.20 -12.08
CA GLN A 6 -28.90 24.83 -12.82
C GLN A 6 -30.25 24.13 -12.59
N VAL A 7 -30.27 22.79 -12.56
CA VAL A 7 -31.47 21.99 -12.23
C VAL A 7 -31.92 22.21 -10.77
N ILE A 8 -30.99 22.33 -9.82
CA ILE A 8 -31.30 22.65 -8.41
C ILE A 8 -31.91 24.05 -8.27
N ARG A 9 -31.44 25.04 -9.05
CA ARG A 9 -32.05 26.37 -9.11
C ARG A 9 -33.46 26.38 -9.71
N GLN A 10 -33.74 25.43 -10.60
CA GLN A 10 -35.03 25.32 -11.31
C GLN A 10 -36.07 24.45 -10.59
N THR A 11 -35.69 23.78 -9.51
CA THR A 11 -36.60 22.94 -8.72
C THR A 11 -37.21 23.75 -7.56
N ASP A 12 -38.51 23.59 -7.33
CA ASP A 12 -39.29 24.21 -6.24
C ASP A 12 -38.84 23.83 -4.81
N ILE A 13 -37.68 23.16 -4.70
CA ILE A 13 -37.15 22.55 -3.48
C ILE A 13 -36.14 23.48 -2.79
N THR A 14 -35.59 24.46 -3.50
CA THR A 14 -34.60 25.39 -2.92
C THR A 14 -35.32 26.41 -2.01
N PRO A 15 -35.11 26.37 -0.67
CA PRO A 15 -35.76 27.32 0.23
C PRO A 15 -35.29 28.74 -0.05
N CYS A 16 -36.15 29.75 0.10
CA CYS A 16 -35.79 31.13 -0.26
C CYS A 16 -34.50 31.60 0.46
N GLY A 17 -33.57 32.21 -0.29
CA GLY A 17 -32.33 32.78 0.26
C GLY A 17 -31.06 31.93 0.10
N HIS A 18 -31.12 30.78 -0.57
CA HIS A 18 -29.93 29.93 -0.82
C HIS A 18 -29.14 30.29 -2.10
N ASP A 19 -29.58 31.30 -2.87
CA ASP A 19 -28.94 31.70 -4.14
C ASP A 19 -27.46 32.06 -3.97
N GLN A 20 -27.15 32.81 -2.91
CA GLN A 20 -25.77 33.17 -2.58
C GLN A 20 -24.90 31.93 -2.27
N MET A 21 -25.49 30.89 -1.68
CA MET A 21 -24.77 29.63 -1.41
C MET A 21 -24.52 28.85 -2.71
N LEU A 22 -25.49 28.82 -3.62
CA LEU A 22 -25.35 28.17 -4.93
C LEU A 22 -24.32 28.87 -5.81
N ASP A 23 -24.20 30.20 -5.73
CA ASP A 23 -23.16 30.96 -6.42
C ASP A 23 -21.76 30.61 -5.90
N ILE A 24 -21.59 30.50 -4.57
CA ILE A 24 -20.32 30.06 -3.95
C ILE A 24 -19.93 28.66 -4.42
N ILE A 25 -20.90 27.72 -4.44
CA ILE A 25 -20.65 26.35 -4.89
C ILE A 25 -20.21 26.38 -6.35
N GLN A 26 -20.95 27.06 -7.23
CA GLN A 26 -20.64 27.07 -8.67
C GLN A 26 -19.27 27.68 -8.98
N GLN A 27 -18.88 28.75 -8.29
CA GLN A 27 -17.57 29.39 -8.46
C GLN A 27 -16.41 28.47 -8.04
N ASN A 28 -16.61 27.63 -7.02
CA ASN A 28 -15.54 26.81 -6.46
C ASN A 28 -15.54 25.35 -6.92
N LEU A 29 -16.65 24.85 -7.48
CA LEU A 29 -16.87 23.42 -7.74
C LEU A 29 -15.79 22.81 -8.64
N THR A 30 -15.43 23.49 -9.74
CA THR A 30 -14.41 22.99 -10.68
C THR A 30 -13.06 22.81 -9.99
N LYS A 31 -12.66 23.76 -9.14
CA LYS A 31 -11.43 23.67 -8.36
C LYS A 31 -11.51 22.55 -7.33
N VAL A 32 -12.60 22.47 -6.57
CA VAL A 32 -12.80 21.40 -5.56
C VAL A 32 -12.75 20.02 -6.20
N LYS A 33 -13.32 19.83 -7.39
CA LYS A 33 -13.23 18.56 -8.12
C LYS A 33 -11.81 18.24 -8.56
N ALA A 34 -11.11 19.21 -9.14
CA ALA A 34 -9.72 19.04 -9.54
C ALA A 34 -8.86 18.64 -8.33
N ASP A 35 -9.02 19.34 -7.20
CA ASP A 35 -8.30 19.04 -5.97
C ASP A 35 -8.67 17.67 -5.41
N THR A 36 -9.97 17.33 -5.37
CA THR A 36 -10.46 16.00 -4.95
C THR A 36 -9.86 14.88 -5.80
N SER A 37 -9.68 15.11 -7.10
CA SER A 37 -9.09 14.12 -8.02
C SER A 37 -7.63 13.76 -7.69
N ASN A 38 -6.91 14.65 -7.01
CA ASN A 38 -5.55 14.40 -6.51
C ASN A 38 -5.56 13.43 -5.33
N PHE A 39 -6.63 13.44 -4.53
CA PHE A 39 -6.80 12.64 -3.31
C PHE A 39 -7.63 11.37 -3.50
N ASN A 40 -7.84 10.93 -4.75
CA ASN A 40 -8.48 9.64 -5.04
C ASN A 40 -7.66 8.41 -4.58
N LYS A 41 -6.56 8.59 -3.85
CA LYS A 41 -5.77 7.56 -3.20
C LYS A 41 -5.94 7.64 -1.67
N ARG A 42 -6.01 6.48 -1.00
CA ARG A 42 -6.25 6.42 0.46
C ARG A 42 -5.06 6.92 1.29
N GLN A 43 -3.84 6.79 0.80
CA GLN A 43 -2.62 7.07 1.55
C GLN A 43 -1.67 7.95 0.71
N SER A 44 -0.84 8.72 1.41
CA SER A 44 0.23 9.50 0.79
C SER A 44 1.44 8.60 0.50
N ALA A 45 2.28 9.03 -0.43
CA ALA A 45 3.51 8.29 -0.74
C ALA A 45 4.45 8.21 0.47
N PHE A 46 4.46 9.24 1.32
CA PHE A 46 5.22 9.23 2.57
C PHE A 46 4.74 8.12 3.51
N MET A 47 3.42 7.99 3.70
CA MET A 47 2.87 6.91 4.53
C MET A 47 3.22 5.54 3.95
N ASP A 48 3.11 5.37 2.63
CA ASP A 48 3.48 4.11 1.98
C ASP A 48 4.96 3.76 2.22
N ASN A 49 5.85 4.74 2.03
CA ASN A 49 7.29 4.53 2.16
C ASN A 49 7.74 4.29 3.61
N MET A 50 7.17 5.03 4.57
CA MET A 50 7.72 5.10 5.93
C MET A 50 6.91 4.31 6.95
N LEU A 51 5.62 4.08 6.70
CA LEU A 51 4.70 3.48 7.67
C LEU A 51 4.03 2.21 7.15
N THR A 52 3.89 2.05 5.84
CA THR A 52 3.41 0.80 5.24
C THR A 52 4.60 -0.15 5.09
N VAL A 53 5.64 0.21 4.32
CA VAL A 53 6.80 -0.67 4.05
C VAL A 53 7.90 -0.46 5.09
N THR A 54 7.71 -1.01 6.29
CA THR A 54 8.56 -0.72 7.47
C THR A 54 9.63 -1.75 7.77
N GLN A 55 9.74 -2.81 6.97
CA GLN A 55 10.62 -3.94 7.30
C GLN A 55 12.09 -3.53 7.22
N MET A 56 12.93 -4.13 8.08
CA MET A 56 14.34 -3.74 8.19
C MET A 56 15.20 -4.18 7.02
N THR A 57 14.85 -5.31 6.39
CA THR A 57 15.64 -5.93 5.33
C THR A 57 14.95 -5.81 3.97
N PRO A 58 15.72 -5.75 2.86
CA PRO A 58 15.15 -5.51 1.55
C PRO A 58 14.18 -6.59 1.07
N LEU A 59 14.47 -7.88 1.21
CA LEU A 59 13.56 -8.93 0.71
C LEU A 59 12.25 -8.98 1.51
N ARG A 60 12.29 -8.75 2.82
CA ARG A 60 11.07 -8.59 3.63
C ARG A 60 10.24 -7.37 3.22
N ARG A 61 10.86 -6.24 2.90
CA ARG A 61 10.16 -5.07 2.32
C ARG A 61 9.55 -5.38 0.97
N ALA A 62 10.29 -6.05 0.08
CA ALA A 62 9.80 -6.46 -1.23
C ALA A 62 8.57 -7.37 -1.12
N ARG A 63 8.61 -8.37 -0.23
CA ARG A 63 7.45 -9.24 0.08
C ARG A 63 6.23 -8.46 0.56
N GLN A 64 6.44 -7.43 1.38
CA GLN A 64 5.35 -6.57 1.83
C GLN A 64 4.77 -5.73 0.68
N CYS A 65 5.61 -5.18 -0.20
CA CYS A 65 5.15 -4.49 -1.42
C CYS A 65 4.30 -5.43 -2.28
N LEU A 66 4.72 -6.68 -2.51
CA LEU A 66 3.94 -7.66 -3.27
C LEU A 66 2.55 -7.89 -2.66
N SER A 67 2.47 -8.02 -1.33
CA SER A 67 1.20 -8.17 -0.61
C SER A 67 0.30 -6.94 -0.76
N GLU A 68 0.85 -5.72 -0.72
CA GLU A 68 0.11 -4.48 -0.95
C GLU A 68 -0.34 -4.33 -2.42
N ILE A 69 0.50 -4.75 -3.37
CA ILE A 69 0.18 -4.75 -4.81
C ILE A 69 -1.00 -5.68 -5.05
N GLU A 70 -0.95 -6.92 -4.53
CA GLU A 70 -2.03 -7.90 -4.71
C GLU A 70 -3.36 -7.36 -4.16
N ARG A 71 -3.36 -6.84 -2.93
CA ARG A 71 -4.54 -6.21 -2.32
C ARG A 71 -5.09 -5.06 -3.16
N SER A 72 -4.20 -4.19 -3.65
CA SER A 72 -4.58 -3.04 -4.48
C SER A 72 -5.11 -3.47 -5.85
N MET A 73 -4.53 -4.50 -6.46
CA MET A 73 -4.96 -5.09 -7.72
C MET A 73 -6.32 -5.79 -7.60
N MET A 74 -6.59 -6.49 -6.51
CA MET A 74 -7.92 -7.06 -6.24
C MET A 74 -8.99 -5.97 -6.12
N ALA A 75 -8.68 -4.88 -5.40
CA ALA A 75 -9.57 -3.72 -5.28
C ALA A 75 -9.83 -3.04 -6.63
N LEU A 76 -8.78 -2.92 -7.45
CA LEU A 76 -8.86 -2.38 -8.82
C LEU A 76 -9.73 -3.26 -9.72
N ARG A 77 -9.51 -4.58 -9.72
CA ARG A 77 -10.31 -5.56 -10.49
C ARG A 77 -11.78 -5.48 -10.10
N THR A 78 -12.07 -5.44 -8.80
CA THR A 78 -13.44 -5.30 -8.27
C THR A 78 -14.10 -4.01 -8.76
N SER A 79 -13.39 -2.89 -8.64
CA SER A 79 -13.88 -1.58 -9.09
C SER A 79 -14.08 -1.54 -10.61
N TYR A 80 -13.19 -2.15 -11.38
CA TYR A 80 -13.30 -2.27 -12.83
C TYR A 80 -14.54 -3.05 -13.24
N PHE A 81 -14.79 -4.22 -12.65
CA PHE A 81 -15.99 -5.01 -12.96
C PHE A 81 -17.27 -4.30 -12.53
N LYS A 82 -17.27 -3.59 -11.40
CA LYS A 82 -18.39 -2.74 -10.98
C LYS A 82 -18.68 -1.66 -12.02
N MET A 83 -17.65 -0.93 -12.47
CA MET A 83 -17.78 0.07 -13.53
C MET A 83 -18.31 -0.55 -14.83
N LYS A 84 -17.82 -1.73 -15.24
CA LYS A 84 -18.27 -2.40 -16.46
C LYS A 84 -19.74 -2.80 -16.39
N LYS A 85 -20.22 -3.27 -15.23
CA LYS A 85 -21.63 -3.56 -14.98
C LYS A 85 -22.49 -2.30 -15.06
N GLU A 86 -22.07 -1.18 -14.45
CA GLU A 86 -22.81 0.09 -14.54
C GLU A 86 -22.85 0.63 -15.98
N LYS A 87 -21.75 0.52 -16.75
CA LYS A 87 -21.76 0.88 -18.19
C LYS A 87 -22.78 0.07 -19.00
N VAL A 88 -22.96 -1.22 -18.70
CA VAL A 88 -23.99 -2.05 -19.35
C VAL A 88 -25.40 -1.59 -18.96
N LYS A 89 -25.64 -1.26 -17.68
CA LYS A 89 -26.92 -0.71 -17.23
C LYS A 89 -27.25 0.62 -17.92
N ILE A 90 -26.28 1.52 -18.03
CA ILE A 90 -26.41 2.78 -18.79
C ILE A 90 -26.83 2.51 -20.23
N LYS A 91 -26.17 1.57 -20.93
CA LYS A 91 -26.55 1.19 -22.30
C LYS A 91 -27.98 0.64 -22.39
N ASN A 92 -28.41 -0.15 -21.41
CA ASN A 92 -29.78 -0.66 -21.37
C ASN A 92 -30.80 0.45 -21.16
N ILE A 93 -30.52 1.42 -20.28
CA ILE A 93 -31.38 2.59 -20.07
C ILE A 93 -31.47 3.43 -21.35
N LYS A 94 -30.34 3.71 -22.02
CA LYS A 94 -30.34 4.42 -23.31
C LYS A 94 -31.19 3.73 -24.38
N LYS A 95 -31.10 2.40 -24.47
CA LYS A 95 -31.97 1.61 -25.37
C LYS A 95 -33.44 1.69 -24.98
N LYS A 96 -33.76 1.68 -23.69
CA LYS A 96 -35.14 1.79 -23.20
C LYS A 96 -35.75 3.14 -23.58
N ILE A 97 -34.99 4.23 -23.40
CA ILE A 97 -35.41 5.59 -23.83
C ILE A 97 -35.74 5.59 -25.33
N GLN A 98 -34.83 5.07 -26.17
CA GLN A 98 -35.04 5.00 -27.63
C GLN A 98 -36.25 4.17 -28.05
N LEU A 99 -36.65 3.16 -27.26
CA LEU A 99 -37.83 2.36 -27.54
C LEU A 99 -39.12 3.09 -27.16
N LEU A 100 -39.12 3.78 -26.00
CA LEU A 100 -40.25 4.60 -25.56
C LEU A 100 -40.50 5.76 -26.53
N GLU A 101 -39.45 6.45 -26.98
CA GLU A 101 -39.52 7.51 -27.99
C GLU A 101 -40.11 7.04 -29.32
N LYS A 102 -39.91 5.77 -29.69
CA LYS A 102 -40.43 5.20 -30.93
C LYS A 102 -41.90 4.76 -30.83
N ASN A 103 -42.37 4.41 -29.64
CA ASN A 103 -43.71 3.86 -29.45
C ASN A 103 -44.80 4.94 -29.28
N ASN A 104 -44.42 6.19 -29.01
CA ASN A 104 -45.19 7.44 -29.20
C ASN A 104 -46.71 7.40 -28.90
N ASP A 105 -47.13 6.70 -27.85
CA ASP A 105 -48.44 6.87 -27.22
C ASP A 105 -48.24 7.90 -26.09
N GLY A 106 -48.97 9.01 -26.11
CA GLY A 106 -48.74 10.20 -25.25
C GLY A 106 -48.79 10.00 -23.71
N ASP A 107 -48.89 8.76 -23.23
CA ASP A 107 -48.77 8.36 -21.82
C ASP A 107 -47.31 8.02 -21.41
N ASP A 108 -46.38 7.95 -22.37
CA ASP A 108 -44.97 7.57 -22.16
C ASP A 108 -44.03 8.72 -21.76
N ASP A 109 -44.50 9.97 -21.74
CA ASP A 109 -43.64 11.16 -21.52
C ASP A 109 -42.99 11.15 -20.13
N LEU A 110 -43.76 10.84 -19.08
CA LEU A 110 -43.25 10.68 -17.71
C LEU A 110 -42.33 9.46 -17.56
N ASN A 111 -42.56 8.40 -18.35
CA ASN A 111 -41.71 7.21 -18.36
C ASN A 111 -40.33 7.49 -18.99
N ILE A 112 -40.31 8.34 -20.02
CA ILE A 112 -39.08 8.83 -20.67
C ILE A 112 -38.31 9.71 -19.70
N GLU A 113 -38.96 10.67 -19.06
CA GLU A 113 -38.35 11.57 -18.07
C GLU A 113 -37.73 10.78 -16.89
N MET A 114 -38.48 9.83 -16.32
CA MET A 114 -37.98 8.94 -15.26
C MET A 114 -36.77 8.10 -15.71
N ALA A 115 -36.75 7.67 -16.98
CA ALA A 115 -35.61 6.92 -17.53
C ALA A 115 -34.38 7.82 -17.75
N GLN A 116 -34.58 9.08 -18.11
CA GLN A 116 -33.51 10.09 -18.24
C GLN A 116 -32.90 10.44 -16.87
N ILE A 117 -33.71 10.66 -15.84
CA ILE A 117 -33.22 10.89 -14.46
C ILE A 117 -32.36 9.70 -13.99
N LYS A 118 -32.85 8.47 -14.21
CA LYS A 118 -32.09 7.25 -13.88
C LYS A 118 -30.78 7.13 -14.68
N LEU A 119 -30.76 7.64 -15.90
CA LEU A 119 -29.54 7.67 -16.71
C LEU A 119 -28.52 8.65 -16.10
N GLU A 120 -28.95 9.87 -15.78
CA GLU A 120 -28.09 10.90 -15.17
C GLU A 120 -27.51 10.45 -13.83
N GLU A 121 -28.35 9.88 -12.95
CA GLU A 121 -27.92 9.31 -11.67
C GLU A 121 -26.82 8.24 -11.88
N LYS A 122 -26.97 7.40 -12.91
CA LYS A 122 -26.01 6.34 -13.23
C LYS A 122 -24.73 6.88 -13.84
N GLU A 123 -24.81 7.91 -14.66
CA GLU A 123 -23.64 8.58 -15.24
C GLU A 123 -22.83 9.32 -14.16
N ALA A 124 -23.48 9.99 -13.20
CA ALA A 124 -22.80 10.59 -12.04
C ALA A 124 -22.07 9.53 -11.17
N ASN A 125 -22.74 8.41 -10.87
CA ASN A 125 -22.13 7.29 -10.15
C ASN A 125 -20.93 6.67 -10.90
N LEU A 126 -20.96 6.71 -12.24
CA LEU A 126 -19.88 6.23 -13.08
C LEU A 126 -18.64 7.14 -13.00
N GLU A 127 -18.82 8.46 -12.97
CA GLU A 127 -17.74 9.45 -12.82
C GLU A 127 -16.96 9.23 -11.52
N HIS A 128 -17.67 9.07 -10.39
CA HIS A 128 -17.04 8.73 -9.11
C HIS A 128 -16.25 7.42 -9.15
N SER A 129 -16.78 6.40 -9.84
CA SER A 129 -16.10 5.11 -9.98
C SER A 129 -14.79 5.21 -10.76
N GLN A 130 -14.69 6.13 -11.73
CA GLN A 130 -13.46 6.38 -12.50
C GLN A 130 -12.37 7.01 -11.63
N GLY A 131 -12.73 7.90 -10.71
CA GLY A 131 -11.81 8.48 -9.73
C GLY A 131 -11.11 7.41 -8.88
N TYR A 132 -11.88 6.49 -8.30
CA TYR A 132 -11.34 5.37 -7.51
C TYR A 132 -10.42 4.45 -8.32
N ILE A 133 -10.77 4.17 -9.58
CA ILE A 133 -9.93 3.38 -10.48
C ILE A 133 -8.61 4.10 -10.74
N SER A 134 -8.65 5.40 -11.06
CA SER A 134 -7.44 6.20 -11.31
C SER A 134 -6.52 6.22 -10.09
N GLY A 135 -7.08 6.44 -8.89
CA GLY A 135 -6.29 6.45 -7.66
C GLY A 135 -5.69 5.09 -7.31
N ALA A 136 -6.43 4.00 -7.54
CA ALA A 136 -5.92 2.63 -7.35
C ALA A 136 -4.78 2.31 -8.32
N ILE A 137 -4.88 2.73 -9.60
CA ILE A 137 -3.80 2.58 -10.59
C ILE A 137 -2.54 3.29 -10.10
N ARG A 138 -2.64 4.57 -9.69
CA ARG A 138 -1.49 5.34 -9.18
C ARG A 138 -0.84 4.64 -7.99
N LYS A 139 -1.62 4.10 -7.04
CA LYS A 139 -1.09 3.36 -5.89
C LYS A 139 -0.34 2.10 -6.33
N VAL A 140 -0.92 1.31 -7.24
CA VAL A 140 -0.27 0.09 -7.76
C VAL A 140 1.05 0.44 -8.45
N THR A 141 1.07 1.47 -9.30
CA THR A 141 2.29 1.94 -9.97
C THR A 141 3.37 2.31 -8.95
N GLN A 142 3.03 3.12 -7.95
CA GLN A 142 3.97 3.53 -6.90
C GLN A 142 4.55 2.33 -6.13
N LEU A 143 3.73 1.33 -5.80
CA LEU A 143 4.20 0.12 -5.11
C LEU A 143 5.12 -0.76 -5.99
N ILE A 144 4.86 -0.83 -7.29
CA ILE A 144 5.73 -1.55 -8.25
C ILE A 144 7.07 -0.84 -8.37
N GLU A 145 7.08 0.49 -8.48
CA GLU A 145 8.32 1.29 -8.50
C GLU A 145 9.13 1.10 -7.22
N GLN A 146 8.47 1.11 -6.06
CA GLN A 146 9.12 0.82 -4.77
C GLN A 146 9.70 -0.60 -4.73
N TYR A 147 8.94 -1.61 -5.16
CA TYR A 147 9.41 -3.00 -5.23
C TYR A 147 10.67 -3.13 -6.08
N ASN A 148 10.67 -2.56 -7.29
CA ASN A 148 11.82 -2.58 -8.19
C ASN A 148 13.02 -1.86 -7.59
N SER A 149 12.82 -0.67 -6.99
CA SER A 149 13.89 0.10 -6.33
C SER A 149 14.52 -0.66 -5.16
N ILE A 150 13.74 -1.42 -4.40
CA ILE A 150 14.25 -2.26 -3.31
C ILE A 150 15.15 -3.37 -3.85
N LEU A 151 14.72 -4.07 -4.91
CA LEU A 151 15.49 -5.16 -5.52
C LEU A 151 16.78 -4.65 -6.15
N GLU A 152 16.72 -3.54 -6.89
CA GLU A 152 17.88 -2.89 -7.49
C GLU A 152 18.92 -2.52 -6.42
N LYS A 153 18.48 -1.86 -5.34
CA LYS A 153 19.37 -1.49 -4.23
C LYS A 153 19.96 -2.70 -3.51
N ALA A 154 19.22 -3.81 -3.45
CA ALA A 154 19.69 -5.07 -2.86
C ALA A 154 20.61 -5.88 -3.78
N GLY A 155 20.69 -5.53 -5.07
CA GLY A 155 21.42 -6.32 -6.07
C GLY A 155 20.78 -7.67 -6.33
N VAL A 156 19.45 -7.75 -6.24
CA VAL A 156 18.68 -9.00 -6.39
C VAL A 156 17.94 -8.96 -7.71
N GLU A 157 18.37 -9.80 -8.66
CA GLU A 157 17.72 -9.91 -9.97
C GLU A 157 16.37 -10.63 -9.88
N GLU A 158 16.32 -11.74 -9.14
CA GLU A 158 15.11 -12.55 -8.96
C GLU A 158 14.76 -12.70 -7.48
N PHE A 159 13.56 -12.28 -7.11
CA PHE A 159 13.01 -12.51 -5.78
C PHE A 159 12.60 -13.99 -5.63
N THR A 160 13.39 -14.76 -4.89
CA THR A 160 13.13 -16.18 -4.62
C THR A 160 12.88 -16.43 -3.14
N GLU A 161 12.11 -17.47 -2.84
CA GLU A 161 11.87 -17.90 -1.47
C GLU A 161 13.16 -18.36 -0.78
N GLU A 162 14.11 -18.98 -1.50
CA GLU A 162 15.41 -19.34 -0.93
C GLU A 162 16.22 -18.11 -0.49
N ALA A 163 16.29 -17.08 -1.32
CA ALA A 163 16.97 -15.83 -0.98
C ALA A 163 16.28 -15.14 0.21
N PHE A 164 14.95 -15.17 0.21
CA PHE A 164 14.13 -14.65 1.29
C PHE A 164 14.41 -15.34 2.64
N GLU A 165 14.37 -16.68 2.68
CA GLU A 165 14.64 -17.46 3.91
C GLU A 165 16.07 -17.26 4.43
N LYS A 166 17.06 -17.05 3.54
CA LYS A 166 18.43 -16.71 3.96
C LYS A 166 18.54 -15.33 4.62
N GLU A 167 17.69 -14.38 4.25
CA GLU A 167 17.67 -13.03 4.83
C GLU A 167 16.92 -12.97 6.18
N GLU A 168 16.05 -13.95 6.48
CA GLU A 168 15.19 -13.91 7.67
C GLU A 168 15.97 -13.82 8.99
N GLU A 169 17.15 -14.45 9.09
CA GLU A 169 18.00 -14.32 10.29
C GLU A 169 18.40 -12.85 10.51
N GLU A 170 18.85 -12.17 9.46
CA GLU A 170 19.21 -10.76 9.52
C GLU A 170 18.02 -9.89 9.92
N TYR A 171 16.86 -10.16 9.32
CA TYR A 171 15.62 -9.46 9.64
C TYR A 171 15.26 -9.56 11.11
N HIS A 172 15.25 -10.78 11.66
CA HIS A 172 14.86 -11.01 13.05
C HIS A 172 15.86 -10.41 14.04
N ILE A 173 17.17 -10.52 13.77
CA ILE A 173 18.21 -9.89 14.59
C ILE A 173 18.04 -8.36 14.59
N LYS A 174 17.94 -7.72 13.42
CA LYS A 174 17.78 -6.26 13.32
C LYS A 174 16.49 -5.78 13.97
N THR A 175 15.40 -6.53 13.82
CA THR A 175 14.10 -6.21 14.43
C THR A 175 14.16 -6.32 15.95
N ALA A 176 14.78 -7.36 16.51
CA ALA A 176 14.92 -7.50 17.95
C ALA A 176 15.81 -6.38 18.55
N LEU A 177 16.91 -6.03 17.86
CA LEU A 177 17.81 -4.97 18.29
C LEU A 177 17.15 -3.59 18.26
N ILE A 178 16.40 -3.23 17.21
CA ILE A 178 15.74 -1.92 17.16
C ILE A 178 14.65 -1.78 18.22
N GLN A 179 13.90 -2.85 18.50
CA GLN A 179 12.92 -2.85 19.59
C GLN A 179 13.61 -2.73 20.96
N ALA A 180 14.71 -3.45 21.17
CA ALA A 180 15.52 -3.36 22.38
C ALA A 180 16.11 -1.95 22.58
N ILE A 181 16.59 -1.31 21.51
CA ILE A 181 17.10 0.07 21.55
C ILE A 181 15.99 1.04 21.98
N CYS A 182 14.81 0.96 21.36
CA CYS A 182 13.68 1.82 21.71
C CYS A 182 13.22 1.61 23.16
N ALA A 183 13.13 0.36 23.60
CA ALA A 183 12.76 0.04 24.98
C ALA A 183 13.79 0.55 25.99
N ALA A 184 15.08 0.33 25.71
CA ALA A 184 16.17 0.76 26.57
C ALA A 184 16.24 2.29 26.69
N ARG A 185 16.08 3.03 25.59
CA ARG A 185 16.02 4.51 25.63
C ARG A 185 14.90 5.03 26.53
N ALA A 186 13.74 4.38 26.52
CA ALA A 186 12.61 4.75 27.39
C ALA A 186 12.82 4.36 28.87
N ARG A 187 13.80 3.48 29.17
CA ARG A 187 14.00 2.87 30.50
C ARG A 187 15.39 3.12 31.07
N GLY A 188 15.99 4.27 30.76
CA GLY A 188 17.29 4.66 31.31
C GLY A 188 18.45 3.76 30.87
N GLY A 189 18.35 3.17 29.68
CA GLY A 189 19.37 2.32 29.09
C GLY A 189 19.14 0.81 29.27
N VAL A 190 18.08 0.38 29.96
CA VAL A 190 17.84 -1.05 30.27
C VAL A 190 16.82 -1.68 29.32
N ILE A 191 17.19 -2.78 28.67
CA ILE A 191 16.28 -3.58 27.83
C ILE A 191 15.16 -4.16 28.71
N ASP A 192 13.93 -4.14 28.22
CA ASP A 192 12.81 -4.71 28.97
C ASP A 192 12.65 -6.22 28.79
N GLU A 193 11.81 -6.80 29.65
CA GLU A 193 11.56 -8.24 29.69
C GLU A 193 11.06 -8.79 28.36
N GLY A 194 10.12 -8.11 27.71
CA GLY A 194 9.56 -8.54 26.43
C GLY A 194 10.62 -8.63 25.32
N ASN A 195 11.49 -7.63 25.26
CA ASN A 195 12.61 -7.64 24.31
C ASN A 195 13.66 -8.69 24.67
N HIS A 196 13.94 -8.93 25.95
CA HIS A 196 14.81 -10.02 26.37
C HIS A 196 14.27 -11.39 25.96
N ILE A 197 12.96 -11.62 26.09
CA ILE A 197 12.31 -12.85 25.63
C ILE A 197 12.50 -13.01 24.12
N TYR A 198 12.28 -11.96 23.33
CA TYR A 198 12.44 -12.05 21.88
C TYR A 198 13.90 -12.34 21.48
N LEU A 199 14.88 -11.66 22.08
CA LEU A 199 16.31 -11.95 21.89
C LEU A 199 16.61 -13.42 22.18
N GLN A 200 16.11 -13.96 23.31
CA GLN A 200 16.32 -15.36 23.67
C GLN A 200 15.65 -16.33 22.69
N GLN A 201 14.45 -16.00 22.18
CA GLN A 201 13.72 -16.85 21.22
C GLN A 201 14.50 -17.08 19.92
N ILE A 202 15.30 -16.09 19.51
CA ILE A 202 16.17 -16.13 18.31
C ILE A 202 17.63 -16.49 18.64
N GLY A 203 17.92 -16.91 19.88
CA GLY A 203 19.25 -17.40 20.27
C GLY A 203 20.27 -16.32 20.64
N LEU A 204 19.84 -15.07 20.83
CA LEU A 204 20.70 -13.97 21.26
C LEU A 204 20.79 -13.91 22.79
N ASN A 205 22.01 -13.76 23.32
CA ASN A 205 22.21 -13.58 24.75
C ASN A 205 21.91 -12.13 25.16
N GLY A 206 20.90 -11.94 26.01
CA GLY A 206 20.45 -10.62 26.44
C GLY A 206 21.52 -9.77 27.13
N ALA A 207 22.45 -10.36 27.89
CA ALA A 207 23.51 -9.61 28.55
C ALA A 207 24.56 -9.07 27.56
N THR A 208 24.90 -9.87 26.55
CA THR A 208 25.77 -9.42 25.45
C THR A 208 25.12 -8.27 24.68
N VAL A 209 23.82 -8.39 24.37
CA VAL A 209 23.08 -7.34 23.66
C VAL A 209 22.99 -6.07 24.50
N GLN A 210 22.72 -6.17 25.80
CA GLN A 210 22.71 -5.04 26.72
C GLN A 210 24.05 -4.30 26.76
N ARG A 211 25.16 -5.04 26.77
CA ARG A 211 26.51 -4.44 26.69
C ARG A 211 26.69 -3.65 25.39
N ASP A 212 26.31 -4.24 24.26
CA ASP A 212 26.50 -3.60 22.94
C ASP A 212 25.60 -2.34 22.79
N LEU A 213 24.38 -2.38 23.32
CA LEU A 213 23.49 -1.21 23.39
C LEU A 213 24.07 -0.10 24.28
N ASN A 214 24.69 -0.46 25.41
CA ASN A 214 25.36 0.52 26.26
C ASN A 214 26.54 1.20 25.55
N GLU A 215 27.25 0.48 24.67
CA GLU A 215 28.29 1.08 23.83
C GLU A 215 27.69 2.10 22.84
N LEU A 216 26.59 1.76 22.17
CA LEU A 216 25.86 2.68 21.30
C LEU A 216 25.42 3.96 22.06
N PHE A 217 24.78 3.81 23.23
CA PHE A 217 24.32 4.95 24.01
C PHE A 217 25.47 5.83 24.52
N ARG A 218 26.62 5.22 24.85
CA ARG A 218 27.82 5.97 25.19
C ARG A 218 28.32 6.81 24.01
N LEU A 219 28.31 6.27 22.79
CA LEU A 219 28.68 7.02 21.59
C LEU A 219 27.72 8.19 21.33
N GLU A 220 26.40 7.95 21.47
CA GLU A 220 25.39 9.01 21.35
C GLU A 220 25.62 10.13 22.36
N GLN A 221 25.88 9.78 23.62
CA GLN A 221 26.15 10.74 24.68
C GLN A 221 27.43 11.55 24.40
N GLN A 222 28.49 10.91 23.89
CA GLN A 222 29.71 11.61 23.50
C GLN A 222 29.49 12.63 22.37
N LEU A 223 28.63 12.31 21.40
CA LEU A 223 28.28 13.25 20.34
C LEU A 223 27.54 14.47 20.90
N LEU A 224 26.57 14.24 21.78
CA LEU A 224 25.81 15.31 22.43
C LEU A 224 26.71 16.23 23.27
N GLU A 225 27.65 15.66 24.03
CA GLU A 225 28.65 16.42 24.81
C GLU A 225 29.55 17.29 23.92
N GLN A 226 29.80 16.87 22.68
CA GLN A 226 30.51 17.64 21.67
C GLN A 226 29.62 18.67 20.94
N GLY A 227 28.36 18.81 21.33
CA GLY A 227 27.38 19.67 20.65
C GLY A 227 26.90 19.14 19.30
N LYS A 228 27.09 17.84 19.01
CA LYS A 228 26.64 17.19 17.78
C LYS A 228 25.39 16.34 18.06
N ALA A 229 24.41 16.40 17.16
CA ALA A 229 23.23 15.55 17.26
C ALA A 229 23.54 14.14 16.72
N PRO A 230 23.25 13.06 17.47
CA PRO A 230 23.30 11.71 16.93
C PRO A 230 22.20 11.54 15.87
N THR A 231 22.53 10.82 14.79
CA THR A 231 21.61 10.63 13.66
C THR A 231 21.09 9.19 13.59
N ASN A 232 20.06 8.95 12.78
CA ASN A 232 19.52 7.60 12.61
C ASN A 232 20.49 6.68 11.85
N GLU A 233 21.36 7.25 11.02
CA GLU A 233 22.43 6.51 10.32
C GLU A 233 23.35 5.80 11.32
N LEU A 234 23.66 6.41 12.47
CA LEU A 234 24.44 5.76 13.53
C LEU A 234 23.78 4.47 14.03
N VAL A 235 22.44 4.49 14.17
CA VAL A 235 21.67 3.31 14.57
C VAL A 235 21.72 2.25 13.47
N MET A 236 21.58 2.63 12.21
CA MET A 236 21.67 1.69 11.08
C MET A 236 23.05 1.03 10.98
N GLU A 237 24.12 1.80 11.13
CA GLU A 237 25.50 1.28 11.16
C GLU A 237 25.72 0.32 12.33
N PHE A 238 25.19 0.66 13.51
CA PHE A 238 25.20 -0.23 14.66
C PHE A 238 24.50 -1.56 14.35
N LEU A 239 23.31 -1.53 13.74
CA LEU A 239 22.56 -2.73 13.40
C LEU A 239 23.30 -3.62 12.39
N GLU A 240 23.96 -3.02 11.38
CA GLU A 240 24.80 -3.77 10.43
C GLU A 240 25.99 -4.45 11.13
N LYS A 241 26.69 -3.72 12.01
CA LYS A 241 27.81 -4.25 12.78
C LYS A 241 27.36 -5.36 13.73
N ALA A 242 26.26 -5.15 14.45
CA ALA A 242 25.72 -6.09 15.42
C ALA A 242 25.27 -7.38 14.73
N TYR A 243 24.55 -7.29 13.60
CA TYR A 243 24.16 -8.46 12.82
C TYR A 243 25.35 -9.35 12.48
N ARG A 244 26.48 -8.79 12.01
CA ARG A 244 27.68 -9.58 11.70
C ARG A 244 28.21 -10.35 12.91
N GLY A 245 28.07 -9.80 14.12
CA GLY A 245 28.47 -10.47 15.36
C GLY A 245 27.49 -11.55 15.84
N TYR A 246 26.20 -11.40 15.53
CA TYR A 246 25.14 -12.32 15.97
C TYR A 246 24.72 -13.35 14.92
N LYS A 247 25.20 -13.22 13.68
CA LYS A 247 24.92 -14.16 12.60
C LYS A 247 25.25 -15.61 13.00
N GLY A 248 24.36 -16.55 12.68
CA GLY A 248 24.47 -17.97 13.04
C GLY A 248 24.06 -18.30 14.49
N CYS A 249 23.70 -17.32 15.33
CA CYS A 249 23.12 -17.61 16.65
C CYS A 249 21.78 -18.35 16.53
N SER A 250 20.95 -17.95 15.57
CA SER A 250 19.64 -18.56 15.36
C SER A 250 19.76 -20.02 14.92
N GLU A 251 20.70 -20.29 14.01
CA GLU A 251 20.99 -21.65 13.52
C GLU A 251 21.50 -22.56 14.65
N ARG A 252 22.49 -22.11 15.43
CA ARG A 252 22.99 -22.88 16.59
C ARG A 252 21.88 -23.15 17.61
N PHE A 253 21.00 -22.18 17.83
CA PHE A 253 19.89 -22.36 18.76
C PHE A 253 18.81 -23.31 18.21
N ALA A 254 18.55 -23.28 16.91
CA ALA A 254 17.67 -24.23 16.24
C ALA A 254 18.22 -25.66 16.32
N GLN A 255 19.53 -25.85 16.09
CA GLN A 255 20.22 -27.14 16.27
C GLN A 255 20.09 -27.65 17.71
N TRP A 256 20.30 -26.78 18.71
CA TRP A 256 20.11 -27.14 20.11
C TRP A 256 18.66 -27.55 20.43
N LYS A 257 17.66 -26.94 19.78
CA LYS A 257 16.24 -27.32 19.88
C LYS A 257 15.89 -28.60 19.11
N GLY A 258 16.81 -29.15 18.30
CA GLY A 258 16.53 -30.26 17.39
C GLY A 258 15.66 -29.88 16.19
N LEU A 259 15.61 -28.61 15.81
CA LEU A 259 14.82 -28.09 14.69
C LEU A 259 15.68 -28.02 13.41
N GLU A 260 16.08 -29.17 12.89
CA GLU A 260 16.85 -29.29 11.65
C GLU A 260 15.90 -29.59 10.47
N GLY A 261 15.43 -28.54 9.79
CA GLY A 261 14.63 -28.65 8.57
C GLY A 261 15.36 -28.02 7.39
N THR A 262 15.45 -28.72 6.27
CA THR A 262 15.94 -28.13 5.02
C THR A 262 14.79 -27.52 4.24
N TYR A 263 14.96 -26.27 3.81
CA TYR A 263 14.09 -25.62 2.85
C TYR A 263 13.99 -26.49 1.58
N ARG A 264 12.77 -26.69 1.06
CA ARG A 264 12.51 -27.42 -0.18
C ARG A 264 11.77 -26.51 -1.15
N PRO A 265 12.40 -26.05 -2.25
CA PRO A 265 11.71 -25.25 -3.25
C PRO A 265 10.55 -26.05 -3.88
N VAL A 266 9.39 -25.41 -4.03
CA VAL A 266 8.14 -26.05 -4.48
C VAL A 266 8.01 -25.98 -6.01
N ALA A 267 7.57 -27.08 -6.62
CA ALA A 267 7.34 -27.26 -8.07
C ALA A 267 6.36 -26.25 -8.74
N LEU A 268 5.54 -25.53 -7.97
CA LEU A 268 4.59 -24.54 -8.50
C LEU A 268 5.28 -23.28 -9.05
N VAL A 269 6.45 -22.93 -8.51
CA VAL A 269 7.25 -21.79 -9.00
C VAL A 269 7.70 -22.02 -10.45
N ASP A 270 8.12 -23.25 -10.77
CA ASP A 270 8.52 -23.62 -12.13
C ASP A 270 7.36 -23.57 -13.13
N GLN A 271 6.14 -23.87 -12.68
CA GLN A 271 4.95 -23.78 -13.52
C GLN A 271 4.55 -22.33 -13.81
N ALA A 272 4.69 -21.43 -12.83
CA ALA A 272 4.46 -20.00 -13.01
C ALA A 272 5.49 -19.39 -13.99
N LYS A 273 6.78 -19.73 -13.85
CA LYS A 273 7.83 -19.28 -14.79
C LYS A 273 7.51 -19.69 -16.23
N LYS A 274 7.11 -20.95 -16.45
CA LYS A 274 6.71 -21.44 -17.78
C LYS A 274 5.52 -20.70 -18.39
N LEU A 275 4.55 -20.28 -17.57
CA LEU A 275 3.39 -19.50 -18.03
C LEU A 275 3.77 -18.06 -18.42
N ILE A 276 4.73 -17.46 -17.71
CA ILE A 276 5.24 -16.10 -18.01
C ILE A 276 6.00 -16.10 -19.33
N THR A 277 6.95 -17.03 -19.51
CA THR A 277 7.73 -17.14 -20.77
C THR A 277 6.81 -17.32 -21.97
N LYS A 278 5.77 -18.15 -21.83
CA LYS A 278 4.78 -18.34 -22.89
C LYS A 278 3.97 -17.08 -23.19
N ALA A 279 3.62 -16.29 -22.18
CA ALA A 279 2.86 -15.05 -22.38
C ALA A 279 3.71 -13.94 -23.04
N GLU A 280 5.00 -13.88 -22.72
CA GLU A 280 5.96 -12.94 -23.33
C GLU A 280 6.19 -13.26 -24.82
N GLU A 281 6.39 -14.55 -25.14
CA GLU A 281 6.48 -15.05 -26.52
C GLU A 281 5.22 -14.75 -27.35
N GLU A 282 4.03 -14.80 -26.74
CA GLU A 282 2.76 -14.47 -27.40
C GLU A 282 2.55 -12.95 -27.58
N SER A 283 3.24 -12.10 -26.81
CA SER A 283 3.16 -10.63 -26.91
C SER A 283 4.16 -10.02 -27.89
N ASP A 284 5.36 -10.59 -28.04
CA ASP A 284 6.37 -10.15 -29.01
C ASP A 284 6.12 -10.67 -30.43
N GLY A 285 5.19 -11.62 -30.59
CA GLY A 285 4.77 -12.19 -31.87
C GLY A 285 3.60 -11.45 -32.58
N ARG A 286 3.25 -10.22 -32.17
CA ARG A 286 2.17 -9.42 -32.78
C ARG A 286 2.62 -8.07 -33.32
#